data_AF-A0A535AE83-F1
#
_entry.id   AF-A0A535AE83-F1
#
_cell.length_a   1.000
_cell.length_b   1.000
_cell.length_c   1.000
_cell.angle_alpha   90.00
_cell.angle_beta   90.00
_cell.angle_gamma   90.00
#
_symmetry.space_group_name_H-M   'P 1'
#
loop_
_entity.id
_entity.type
_entity.pdbx_description
1 polymer ?
#
loop_
_entity_poly.entity_id
_entity_poly.type
_entity_poly.pdbx_seq_one_letter_code
_entity_poly.pdbx_strand_id
1 'polypeptide(L)'
;MASPRWWLTLAGVALLSLGIRGTPARADVVPGDKINEQNMDKLKDLISPGMEWVIKHGWPITITETKRIEFPQAYKEATEKYSGQVKLTADGLNLVNYVAGLPFPNVDLKDPQVAMKIMWNWGYTHLTTDDVDLRNFDADTGAVADHGP
;
A
#
# COMPACT_ATOMS: atom_id res chain seq x y z
N MET A 1 -6.37 -73.87 11.10
CA MET A 1 -7.17 -72.68 11.46
C MET A 1 -6.31 -71.75 12.32
N ALA A 2 -5.78 -70.68 11.73
CA ALA A 2 -5.25 -69.54 12.47
C ALA A 2 -5.37 -68.31 11.56
N SER A 3 -6.04 -67.29 12.07
CA SER A 3 -6.64 -66.12 11.44
C SER A 3 -5.62 -65.02 11.02
N PRO A 4 -6.02 -64.06 10.18
CA PRO A 4 -5.09 -63.17 9.47
C PRO A 4 -4.59 -61.97 10.32
N ARG A 5 -3.32 -61.61 10.11
CA ARG A 5 -2.58 -60.49 10.69
C ARG A 5 -2.95 -59.15 10.03
N TRP A 6 -4.22 -58.74 10.09
CA TRP A 6 -4.71 -57.51 9.43
C TRP A 6 -4.81 -56.26 10.35
N TRP A 7 -4.47 -56.40 11.63
CA TRP A 7 -4.72 -55.41 12.68
C TRP A 7 -3.45 -54.61 13.03
N LEU A 8 -2.27 -55.14 12.69
CA LEU A 8 -0.99 -54.44 12.84
C LEU A 8 -0.70 -53.46 11.69
N THR A 9 -1.33 -53.62 10.53
CA THR A 9 -1.19 -52.68 9.39
C THR A 9 -2.10 -51.46 9.51
N LEU A 10 -3.23 -51.55 10.22
CA LEU A 10 -4.14 -50.42 10.42
C LEU A 10 -3.67 -49.44 11.51
N ALA A 11 -2.85 -49.89 12.48
CA ALA A 11 -2.30 -49.03 13.51
C ALA A 11 -1.14 -48.13 13.01
N GLY A 12 -0.44 -48.54 11.94
CA GLY A 12 0.68 -47.77 11.38
C GLY A 12 0.26 -46.58 10.50
N VAL A 13 -0.92 -46.67 9.86
CA VAL A 13 -1.40 -45.62 8.94
C VAL A 13 -2.20 -44.53 9.67
N ALA A 14 -2.79 -44.84 10.82
CA ALA A 14 -3.53 -43.86 11.63
C ALA A 14 -2.64 -42.89 12.43
N LEU A 15 -1.33 -43.16 12.55
CA LEU A 15 -0.39 -42.32 13.29
C LEU A 15 0.38 -41.31 12.42
N LEU A 16 0.27 -41.38 11.08
CA LEU A 16 0.90 -40.41 10.18
C LEU A 16 -0.02 -39.27 9.72
N SER A 17 -1.32 -39.33 10.02
CA SER A 17 -2.29 -38.28 9.65
C SER A 17 -2.42 -37.16 10.69
N LEU A 18 -1.75 -37.24 11.84
CA LEU A 18 -1.78 -36.20 12.89
C LEU A 18 -0.66 -35.14 12.80
N GLY A 19 0.17 -35.18 11.76
CA GLY A 19 1.40 -34.38 11.68
C GLY A 19 1.32 -33.07 10.90
N ILE A 20 0.20 -32.74 10.26
CA ILE A 20 0.01 -31.42 9.64
C ILE A 20 -0.90 -30.62 10.54
N ARG A 21 -0.40 -30.29 11.74
CA ARG A 21 -0.81 -29.02 12.34
C ARG A 21 -0.29 -27.98 11.38
N GLY A 22 -1.17 -27.44 10.54
CA GLY A 22 -0.86 -26.22 9.79
C GLY A 22 -0.22 -25.26 10.79
N THR A 23 0.93 -24.70 10.42
CA THR A 23 1.45 -23.52 11.11
C THR A 23 0.25 -22.63 11.40
N PRO A 24 0.00 -22.21 12.65
CA PRO A 24 -0.99 -21.17 12.85
C PRO A 24 -0.60 -20.09 11.85
N ALA A 25 -1.53 -19.75 10.96
CA ALA A 25 -1.39 -18.53 10.19
C ALA A 25 -0.92 -17.50 11.20
N ARG A 26 0.13 -16.73 10.86
CA ARG A 26 0.50 -15.58 11.68
C ARG A 26 -0.80 -14.84 12.00
N ALA A 27 -0.87 -14.22 13.16
CA ALA A 27 -2.01 -13.40 13.53
C ALA A 27 -2.13 -12.22 12.55
N ASP A 28 -2.55 -12.54 11.33
CA ASP A 28 -2.74 -11.67 10.21
C ASP A 28 -4.02 -10.95 10.56
N VAL A 29 -3.89 -9.64 10.74
CA VAL A 29 -5.04 -8.78 10.98
C VAL A 29 -6.09 -8.99 9.89
N VAL A 30 -7.35 -9.02 10.28
CA VAL A 30 -8.47 -9.21 9.33
C VAL A 30 -9.24 -7.91 9.14
N PRO A 31 -9.86 -7.69 7.97
CA PRO A 31 -10.78 -6.57 7.77
C PRO A 31 -11.83 -6.51 8.89
N GLY A 32 -12.01 -5.33 9.46
CA GLY A 32 -12.88 -5.08 10.62
C GLY A 32 -12.16 -5.08 11.96
N ASP A 33 -10.92 -5.58 12.04
CA ASP A 33 -10.12 -5.47 13.27
C ASP A 33 -9.91 -3.99 13.63
N LYS A 34 -10.22 -3.65 14.89
CA LYS A 34 -9.90 -2.36 15.49
C LYS A 34 -8.66 -2.52 16.34
N ILE A 35 -7.54 -1.96 15.86
CA ILE A 35 -6.24 -2.04 16.53
C ILE A 35 -6.01 -0.76 17.34
N ASN A 36 -5.67 -0.94 18.61
CA ASN A 36 -5.37 0.09 19.58
C ASN A 36 -4.21 -0.37 20.48
N GLU A 37 -3.86 0.44 21.47
CA GLU A 37 -2.79 0.13 22.42
C GLU A 37 -2.92 -1.28 23.05
N GLN A 38 -4.15 -1.72 23.35
CA GLN A 38 -4.40 -2.98 24.06
C GLN A 38 -4.15 -4.24 23.21
N ASN A 39 -4.11 -4.13 21.89
CA ASN A 39 -3.97 -5.28 20.98
C ASN A 39 -2.92 -5.07 19.87
N MET A 40 -1.94 -4.19 20.11
CA MET A 40 -0.89 -3.85 19.15
C MET A 40 0.00 -5.01 18.72
N ASP A 41 0.14 -6.06 19.53
CA ASP A 41 0.98 -7.21 19.20
C ASP A 41 0.57 -7.89 17.88
N LYS A 42 -0.70 -7.74 17.47
CA LYS A 42 -1.19 -8.25 16.18
C LYS A 42 -0.60 -7.53 14.96
N LEU A 43 -0.15 -6.29 15.13
CA LEU A 43 0.26 -5.42 14.02
C LEU A 43 1.75 -5.09 14.05
N LYS A 44 2.44 -5.31 15.16
CA LYS A 44 3.83 -4.89 15.40
C LYS A 44 4.82 -5.25 14.27
N ASP A 45 4.68 -6.44 13.68
CA ASP A 45 5.55 -6.90 12.58
C ASP A 45 5.11 -6.41 11.18
N LEU A 46 3.97 -5.71 11.09
CA LEU A 46 3.31 -5.29 9.85
C LEU A 46 3.38 -3.77 9.62
N ILE A 47 3.81 -3.00 10.62
CA ILE A 47 3.89 -1.54 10.56
C ILE A 47 5.26 -1.00 10.96
N SER A 48 5.54 0.25 10.62
CA SER A 48 6.74 0.93 11.06
C SER A 48 6.67 1.27 12.56
N PRO A 49 7.83 1.41 13.25
CA PRO A 49 7.87 1.82 14.66
C PRO A 49 7.17 3.17 14.92
N GLY A 50 7.19 4.08 13.95
CA GLY A 50 6.48 5.36 14.05
C GLY A 50 4.97 5.19 14.12
N MET A 51 4.41 4.31 13.29
CA MET A 51 2.97 4.01 13.32
C MET A 51 2.58 3.34 14.65
N GLU A 52 3.44 2.48 15.20
CA GLU A 52 3.22 1.84 16.51
C GLU A 52 3.14 2.90 17.61
N TRP A 53 4.07 3.88 17.58
CA TRP A 53 4.07 4.99 18.50
C TRP A 53 2.75 5.77 18.41
N VAL A 54 2.31 6.17 17.21
CA VAL A 54 1.08 6.98 17.07
C VAL A 54 -0.17 6.22 17.55
N ILE A 55 -0.28 4.92 17.27
CA ILE A 55 -1.43 4.12 17.74
C ILE A 55 -1.47 4.05 19.27
N LYS A 56 -0.31 3.86 19.91
CA LYS A 56 -0.21 3.83 21.37
C LYS A 56 -0.59 5.17 22.03
N HIS A 57 -0.45 6.28 21.32
CA HIS A 57 -0.79 7.60 21.85
C HIS A 57 -2.24 8.03 21.49
N GLY A 58 -3.10 7.10 21.07
CA GLY A 58 -4.54 7.38 20.93
C GLY A 58 -5.02 7.55 19.49
N TRP A 59 -4.30 7.00 18.52
CA TRP A 59 -4.79 6.88 17.14
C TRP A 59 -5.12 5.43 16.76
N PRO A 60 -6.27 4.89 17.18
CA PRO A 60 -6.64 3.54 16.82
C PRO A 60 -6.85 3.41 15.30
N ILE A 61 -6.40 2.31 14.71
CA ILE A 61 -6.60 2.03 13.29
C ILE A 61 -7.68 0.97 13.10
N THR A 62 -8.40 1.05 11.99
CA THR A 62 -9.34 0.01 11.56
C THR A 62 -8.78 -0.64 10.31
N ILE A 63 -8.63 -1.96 10.35
CA ILE A 63 -8.16 -2.73 9.21
C ILE A 63 -9.31 -2.87 8.22
N THR A 64 -9.05 -2.58 6.94
CA THR A 64 -10.04 -2.70 5.87
C THR A 64 -9.53 -3.65 4.80
N GLU A 65 -10.44 -4.10 3.94
CA GLU A 65 -10.05 -4.87 2.75
C GLU A 65 -9.04 -4.10 1.92
N THR A 66 -8.06 -4.84 1.38
CA THR A 66 -7.14 -4.27 0.41
C THR A 66 -7.91 -3.89 -0.84
N LYS A 67 -7.87 -2.61 -1.18
CA LYS A 67 -8.46 -2.07 -2.40
C LYS A 67 -7.43 -1.26 -3.16
N ARG A 68 -7.62 -1.17 -4.47
CA ARG A 68 -6.85 -0.25 -5.30
C ARG A 68 -7.18 1.18 -4.88
N ILE A 69 -6.14 1.96 -4.60
CA ILE A 69 -6.28 3.40 -4.39
C ILE A 69 -6.35 4.04 -5.78
N GLU A 70 -7.51 4.57 -6.12
CA GLU A 70 -7.74 5.26 -7.38
C GLU A 70 -7.29 6.72 -7.27
N PHE A 71 -6.75 7.25 -8.37
CA PHE A 71 -6.48 8.68 -8.44
C PHE A 71 -7.79 9.49 -8.34
N PRO A 72 -7.73 10.71 -7.78
CA PRO A 72 -8.88 11.60 -7.68
C PRO A 72 -9.57 11.77 -9.04
N GLN A 73 -10.90 11.80 -9.04
CA GLN A 73 -11.69 11.89 -10.26
C GLN A 73 -11.29 13.09 -11.12
N ALA A 74 -11.18 14.28 -10.52
CA ALA A 74 -10.75 15.50 -11.21
C ALA A 74 -9.37 15.36 -11.87
N TYR A 75 -8.44 14.62 -11.28
CA TYR A 75 -7.11 14.37 -11.85
C TYR A 75 -7.20 13.48 -13.10
N LYS A 76 -8.02 12.42 -13.05
CA LYS A 76 -8.26 11.52 -14.19
C LYS A 76 -8.93 12.26 -15.35
N GLU A 77 -9.97 13.04 -15.07
CA GLU A 77 -10.68 13.83 -16.09
C GLU A 77 -9.78 14.89 -16.73
N ALA A 78 -8.95 15.59 -15.92
CA ALA A 78 -7.97 16.53 -16.44
C ALA A 78 -6.93 15.84 -17.33
N THR A 79 -6.44 14.67 -16.91
CA THR A 79 -5.49 13.86 -17.69
C THR A 79 -6.08 13.48 -19.05
N GLU A 80 -7.30 12.96 -19.06
CA GLU A 80 -8.00 12.58 -20.30
C GLU A 80 -8.20 13.78 -21.23
N LYS A 81 -8.61 14.93 -20.68
CA LYS A 81 -8.90 16.15 -21.44
C LYS A 81 -7.65 16.83 -22.00
N TYR A 82 -6.55 16.88 -21.26
CA TYR A 82 -5.42 17.76 -21.57
C TYR A 82 -4.12 17.05 -21.92
N SER A 83 -3.94 15.75 -21.62
CA SER A 83 -2.63 15.10 -21.87
C SER A 83 -2.24 15.02 -23.35
N GLY A 84 -3.22 14.90 -24.26
CA GLY A 84 -2.96 14.72 -25.70
C GLY A 84 -2.28 15.91 -26.39
N GLN A 85 -2.31 17.10 -25.80
CA GLN A 85 -1.64 18.31 -26.34
C GLN A 85 -0.23 18.53 -25.77
N VAL A 86 0.14 17.82 -24.71
CA VAL A 86 1.39 18.07 -23.97
C VAL A 86 2.58 17.55 -24.74
N LYS A 87 3.63 18.36 -24.82
CA LYS A 87 4.91 17.99 -25.44
C LYS A 87 6.07 18.40 -24.53
N LEU A 88 7.22 17.76 -24.73
CA LEU A 88 8.49 18.25 -24.20
C LEU A 88 9.17 19.14 -25.23
N THR A 89 9.90 20.14 -24.74
CA THR A 89 10.94 20.82 -25.52
C THR A 89 12.05 19.84 -25.91
N ALA A 90 12.86 20.20 -26.91
CA ALA A 90 13.90 19.31 -27.43
C ALA A 90 14.97 18.94 -26.37
N ASP A 91 15.25 19.83 -25.43
CA ASP A 91 16.13 19.58 -24.27
C ASP A 91 15.47 18.71 -23.18
N GLY A 92 14.16 18.48 -23.26
CA GLY A 92 13.39 17.73 -22.27
C GLY A 92 13.13 18.48 -20.96
N LEU A 93 13.54 19.74 -20.87
CA LEU A 93 13.56 20.52 -19.63
C LEU A 93 12.31 21.38 -19.42
N ASN A 94 11.40 21.46 -20.39
CA ASN A 94 10.16 22.21 -20.27
C ASN A 94 8.97 21.47 -20.86
N LEU A 95 7.80 21.65 -20.23
CA LEU A 95 6.51 21.23 -20.76
C LEU A 95 5.93 22.32 -21.66
N VAL A 96 5.42 21.91 -22.82
CA VAL A 96 4.73 22.77 -23.78
C VAL A 96 3.26 22.36 -23.81
N ASN A 97 2.36 23.35 -23.76
CA ASN A 97 0.89 23.18 -23.75
C ASN A 97 0.33 22.36 -22.58
N TYR A 98 1.04 22.30 -21.46
CA TYR A 98 0.52 21.66 -20.25
C TYR A 98 -0.54 22.55 -19.58
N VAL A 99 -1.62 21.93 -19.09
CA VAL A 99 -2.71 22.60 -18.36
C VAL A 99 -2.94 21.94 -17.00
N ALA A 100 -3.30 20.64 -16.99
CA ALA A 100 -3.59 19.89 -15.77
C ALA A 100 -3.51 18.38 -16.01
N GLY A 101 -3.44 17.60 -14.93
CA GLY A 101 -3.42 16.14 -14.94
C GLY A 101 -2.03 15.54 -15.14
N LEU A 102 -1.97 14.27 -15.51
CA LEU A 102 -0.72 13.59 -15.82
C LEU A 102 -0.24 14.02 -17.23
N PRO A 103 0.98 14.59 -17.37
CA PRO A 103 1.46 15.09 -18.65
C PRO A 103 1.52 14.03 -19.75
N PHE A 104 2.05 12.84 -19.45
CA PHE A 104 2.29 11.77 -20.41
C PHE A 104 1.73 10.43 -19.91
N PRO A 105 0.40 10.20 -19.92
CA PRO A 105 -0.20 8.98 -19.40
C PRO A 105 0.17 7.73 -20.21
N ASN A 106 0.45 7.91 -21.50
CA ASN A 106 0.89 6.85 -22.40
C ASN A 106 2.37 7.06 -22.75
N VAL A 107 3.25 6.37 -22.04
CA VAL A 107 4.71 6.48 -22.22
C VAL A 107 5.18 5.43 -23.24
N ASP A 108 5.79 5.89 -24.34
CA ASP A 108 6.46 5.01 -25.30
C ASP A 108 7.92 4.78 -24.87
N LEU A 109 8.29 3.50 -24.66
CA LEU A 109 9.63 3.11 -24.25
C LEU A 109 10.69 3.34 -25.33
N LYS A 110 10.28 3.57 -26.58
CA LYS A 110 11.19 3.88 -27.70
C LYS A 110 11.46 5.37 -27.85
N ASP A 111 10.75 6.21 -27.09
CA ASP A 111 10.93 7.65 -27.12
C ASP A 111 12.32 8.01 -26.55
N PRO A 112 13.18 8.76 -27.28
CA PRO A 112 14.47 9.19 -26.75
C PRO A 112 14.35 10.06 -25.48
N GLN A 113 13.20 10.69 -25.25
CA GLN A 113 12.89 11.49 -24.06
C GLN A 113 12.06 10.72 -23.02
N VAL A 114 11.95 9.38 -23.13
CA VAL A 114 11.13 8.55 -22.22
C VAL A 114 11.45 8.79 -20.74
N ALA A 115 12.74 8.86 -20.39
CA ALA A 115 13.18 9.08 -19.02
C ALA A 115 12.68 10.44 -18.50
N MET A 116 12.78 11.49 -19.33
CA MET A 116 12.28 12.82 -18.99
C MET A 116 10.77 12.80 -18.80
N LYS A 117 10.01 12.14 -19.69
CA LYS A 117 8.56 12.01 -19.54
C LYS A 117 8.15 11.32 -18.24
N ILE A 118 8.88 10.29 -17.83
CA ILE A 118 8.66 9.61 -16.55
C ILE A 118 8.94 10.55 -15.37
N MET A 119 10.03 11.31 -15.42
CA MET A 119 10.38 12.28 -14.39
C MET A 119 9.33 13.40 -14.27
N TRP A 120 8.86 13.94 -15.40
CA TRP A 120 7.76 14.91 -15.43
C TRP A 120 6.47 14.32 -14.86
N ASN A 121 6.12 13.10 -15.22
CA ASN A 121 4.96 12.41 -14.64
C ASN A 121 5.06 12.25 -13.12
N TRP A 122 6.26 11.95 -12.60
CA TRP A 122 6.49 11.87 -11.16
C TRP A 122 6.28 13.22 -10.47
N GLY A 123 6.83 14.30 -11.02
CA GLY A 123 6.69 15.66 -10.47
C GLY A 123 5.28 16.26 -10.59
N TYR A 124 4.43 15.71 -11.47
CA TYR A 124 3.05 16.16 -11.72
C TYR A 124 2.02 15.10 -11.29
N THR A 125 2.39 14.20 -10.38
CA THR A 125 1.43 13.26 -9.78
C THR A 125 0.45 14.00 -8.87
N HIS A 126 -0.68 13.36 -8.57
CA HIS A 126 -1.75 13.93 -7.75
C HIS A 126 -1.40 14.11 -6.26
N LEU A 127 -0.29 13.54 -5.78
CA LEU A 127 0.12 13.56 -4.37
C LEU A 127 1.33 14.44 -4.09
N THR A 128 2.32 14.47 -4.97
CA THR A 128 3.59 15.17 -4.76
C THR A 128 3.73 16.26 -5.82
N THR A 129 3.28 17.45 -5.47
CA THR A 129 3.69 18.69 -6.14
C THR A 129 4.65 19.42 -5.20
N ASP A 130 5.47 20.32 -5.73
CA ASP A 130 6.38 21.18 -4.94
C ASP A 130 5.63 21.95 -3.82
N ASP A 131 4.36 22.29 -4.06
CA ASP A 131 3.44 22.84 -3.06
C ASP A 131 3.16 21.92 -1.87
N VAL A 132 3.30 20.59 -2.00
CA VAL A 132 3.10 19.64 -0.89
C VAL A 132 4.28 19.67 0.07
N ASP A 133 5.48 20.05 -0.37
CA ASP A 133 6.62 20.27 0.53
C ASP A 133 6.50 21.65 1.21
N LEU A 134 6.17 22.69 0.44
CA LEU A 134 6.00 24.07 0.94
C LEU A 134 4.74 24.29 1.80
N ARG A 135 3.69 23.49 1.60
CA ARG A 135 2.45 23.48 2.39
C ARG A 135 2.21 22.15 3.10
N ASN A 136 3.25 21.34 3.22
CA ASN A 136 3.40 20.53 4.42
C ASN A 136 3.53 21.56 5.53
N PHE A 137 2.39 22.06 6.03
CA PHE A 137 2.33 22.44 7.42
C PHE A 137 2.89 21.20 8.10
N ASP A 138 4.10 21.33 8.61
CA ASP A 138 4.74 20.30 9.37
C ASP A 138 3.69 19.69 10.28
N ALA A 139 3.84 18.40 10.51
CA ALA A 139 3.10 17.64 11.50
C ALA A 139 3.37 18.15 12.94
N ASP A 140 3.41 19.48 13.13
CA ASP A 140 3.95 20.25 14.25
C ASP A 140 2.89 20.98 15.07
N THR A 141 1.58 20.85 14.80
CA THR A 141 0.57 21.41 15.72
C THR A 141 -0.52 20.44 16.09
N GLY A 142 -0.10 19.27 16.55
CA GLY A 142 -0.87 18.46 17.47
C GLY A 142 0.05 17.45 18.12
N ALA A 143 0.44 17.67 19.38
CA ALA A 143 0.95 16.56 20.17
C ALA A 143 -0.16 15.51 20.18
N VAL A 144 0.16 14.31 19.70
CA VAL A 144 -0.66 13.16 20.03
C VAL A 144 -0.51 13.04 21.54
N ALA A 145 -1.49 13.56 22.29
CA ALA A 145 -1.42 13.60 23.73
C ALA A 145 -1.22 12.18 24.24
N ASP A 146 -0.57 12.01 25.39
CA ASP A 146 -0.67 10.76 26.14
C ASP A 146 -2.17 10.53 26.37
N HIS A 147 -2.77 9.64 25.56
CA HIS A 147 -4.20 9.28 25.50
C HIS A 147 -5.13 9.98 24.48
N GLY A 148 -4.62 10.65 23.44
CA GLY A 148 -5.45 11.22 22.36
C GLY A 148 -6.25 12.48 22.76
N PRO A 149 -7.13 13.02 21.89
CA PRO A 149 -8.07 14.09 22.25
C PRO A 149 -9.24 13.60 23.11
#